data_AF-A0A969Y4J9-F1
#
_entry.id   AF-A0A969Y4J9-F1
#
_cell.length_a   1.000
_cell.length_b   1.000
_cell.length_c   1.000
_cell.angle_alpha   90.00
_cell.angle_beta   90.00
_cell.angle_gamma   90.00
#
_symmetry.space_group_name_H-M   'P 1'
#
loop_
_entity.id
_entity.type
_entity.pdbx_description
1 polymer ?
#
loop_
_entity_poly.entity_id
_entity_poly.type
_entity_poly.pdbx_seq_one_letter_code
_entity_poly.pdbx_strand_id
1 'polypeptide(L)' 'VMISDGVLESRGERAAGIDWLLNYLKHSSEDPEQLALSILDLAQRRSGGVHDDVTVLAVSVEAV' A
#
# COMPACT_ATOMS: atom_id res chain seq x y z
N VAL A 1 2.16 -7.78 5.20
CA VAL A 1 2.02 -7.14 3.88
C VAL A 1 3.41 -6.93 3.28
N MET A 2 3.57 -7.19 1.99
CA MET A 2 4.77 -6.88 1.20
C MET A 2 4.36 -5.98 0.03
N ILE A 3 5.21 -5.03 -0.35
CA ILE A 3 4.94 -4.05 -1.40
C ILE A 3 6.19 -3.83 -2.26
N SER A 4 6.01 -3.46 -3.53
CA SER A 4 7.09 -2.92 -4.37
C SER A 4 7.41 -1.46 -4.01
N ASP A 5 8.57 -0.98 -4.43
CA ASP A 5 8.98 0.43 -4.37
C ASP A 5 8.04 1.35 -5.17
N GLY A 6 7.51 0.89 -6.30
CA GLY A 6 6.49 1.62 -7.07
C GLY A 6 5.24 2.00 -6.25
N VAL A 7 4.91 1.27 -5.17
CA VAL A 7 3.81 1.62 -4.23
C VAL A 7 4.19 2.81 -3.32
N LEU A 8 5.48 2.97 -3.01
CA LEU A 8 6.00 4.02 -2.12
C LEU A 8 6.39 5.30 -2.87
N GLU A 9 6.86 5.19 -4.11
CA GLU A 9 7.41 6.30 -4.87
C GLU A 9 6.33 7.09 -5.63
N SER A 10 5.56 7.90 -4.90
CA SER A 10 4.62 8.85 -5.53
C SER A 10 5.23 10.27 -5.60
N ARG A 11 5.46 10.78 -6.82
CA ARG A 11 5.80 12.19 -7.16
C ARG A 11 7.18 12.74 -6.76
N GLY A 12 8.22 11.92 -6.58
CA GLY A 12 9.58 12.43 -6.31
C GLY A 12 9.75 13.17 -4.97
N GLU A 13 8.65 13.44 -4.26
CA GLU A 13 8.62 13.84 -2.87
C GLU A 13 8.77 12.59 -2.01
N ARG A 14 10.03 12.17 -1.81
CA ARG A 14 10.43 11.16 -0.81
C ARG A 14 9.87 11.39 0.60
N ALA A 15 9.28 12.56 0.86
CA ALA A 15 8.92 13.06 2.18
C ALA A 15 7.61 12.53 2.76
N ALA A 16 6.67 11.98 1.96
CA ALA A 16 5.47 11.37 2.52
C ALA A 16 5.69 9.92 3.01
N GLY A 17 6.83 9.31 2.65
CA GLY A 17 7.34 8.06 3.22
C GLY A 17 6.36 6.88 3.24
N ILE A 18 6.66 5.91 4.09
CA ILE A 18 5.79 4.75 4.38
C ILE A 18 4.65 5.12 5.36
N ASP A 19 4.64 6.34 5.90
CA ASP A 19 3.76 6.76 7.00
C ASP A 19 2.27 6.69 6.64
N TRP A 20 1.92 7.02 5.40
CA TRP A 20 0.53 6.90 4.94
C TRP A 20 0.05 5.45 4.99
N LEU A 21 0.91 4.50 4.62
CA LEU A 21 0.62 3.09 4.62
C LEU A 21 0.53 2.57 6.05
N LEU A 22 1.46 2.98 6.92
CA LEU A 22 1.41 2.64 8.34
C LEU A 22 0.13 3.15 9.01
N ASN A 23 -0.27 4.40 8.71
CA ASN A 23 -1.50 4.97 9.23
C ASN A 23 -2.74 4.25 8.69
N TYR A 24 -2.74 3.85 7.43
CA TYR A 24 -3.81 3.04 6.85
C TYR A 24 -3.92 1.67 7.54
N LEU A 25 -2.81 0.94 7.63
CA LEU A 25 -2.74 -0.41 8.22
C LEU A 25 -3.18 -0.44 9.68
N LYS A 26 -2.88 0.60 10.46
CA LYS A 26 -3.31 0.71 11.88
C LYS A 26 -4.82 0.70 12.07
N HIS A 27 -5.59 1.10 11.05
CA HIS A 27 -7.04 1.23 11.14
C HIS A 27 -7.78 0.24 10.23
N SER A 28 -7.07 -0.57 9.47
CA SER A 28 -7.69 -1.57 8.59
C SER A 28 -8.04 -2.84 9.35
N SER A 29 -9.24 -3.35 9.10
CA SER A 29 -9.71 -4.68 9.51
C SER A 29 -10.15 -5.51 8.30
N GLU A 30 -9.61 -5.16 7.13
CA GLU A 30 -9.94 -5.80 5.86
C GLU A 30 -9.34 -7.22 5.81
N ASP A 31 -9.99 -8.10 5.05
CA ASP A 31 -9.38 -9.36 4.66
C ASP A 31 -8.16 -9.11 3.74
N PRO A 32 -7.27 -10.10 3.54
CA PRO A 32 -6.06 -9.90 2.75
C PRO A 32 -6.31 -9.42 1.32
N GLU A 33 -7.34 -9.92 0.63
CA GLU A 33 -7.62 -9.53 -0.75
C GLU A 33 -8.02 -8.07 -0.81
N GLN A 34 -8.98 -7.68 0.03
CA GLN A 34 -9.46 -6.31 0.11
C GLN A 34 -8.34 -5.36 0.56
N LEU A 35 -7.50 -5.76 1.51
CA LEU A 35 -6.36 -4.98 1.96
C LEU A 35 -5.38 -4.69 0.82
N ALA A 36 -5.04 -5.70 0.01
CA ALA A 36 -4.12 -5.53 -1.11
C ALA A 36 -4.69 -4.57 -2.17
N LEU A 37 -5.97 -4.73 -2.53
CA LEU A 37 -6.67 -3.86 -3.48
C LEU A 37 -6.77 -2.41 -2.99
N SER A 38 -7.11 -2.23 -1.71
CA SER A 38 -7.21 -0.89 -1.11
C SER A 38 -5.85 -0.17 -1.09
N ILE A 39 -4.74 -0.88 -0.81
CA ILE A 39 -3.40 -0.30 -0.87
C ILE A 39 -3.04 0.15 -2.29
N LEU A 40 -3.39 -0.65 -3.31
CA LEU A 40 -3.17 -0.29 -4.72
C LEU A 40 -3.96 0.96 -5.12
N ASP A 41 -5.25 1.03 -4.77
CA ASP A 41 -6.10 2.20 -5.05
C ASP A 41 -5.59 3.46 -4.32
N LEU A 42 -5.18 3.33 -3.06
CA LEU A 42 -4.59 4.43 -2.30
C LEU A 42 -3.28 4.92 -2.93
N ALA A 43 -2.41 4.00 -3.35
CA ALA A 43 -1.17 4.36 -4.03
C ALA A 43 -1.47 5.14 -5.33
N GLN A 44 -2.40 4.64 -6.16
CA GLN A 44 -2.81 5.28 -7.42
C GLN A 44 -3.39 6.69 -7.20
N ARG A 45 -4.25 6.86 -6.18
CA ARG A 45 -4.86 8.15 -5.84
C ARG A 45 -3.81 9.16 -5.37
N ARG A 46 -2.78 8.71 -4.65
CA ARG A 46 -1.70 9.57 -4.13
C ARG A 46 -0.71 9.99 -5.21
N SER A 47 -0.39 9.09 -6.14
CA SER A 47 0.49 9.41 -7.27
C SER A 47 -0.20 10.23 -8.35
N GLY A 48 -1.53 10.18 -8.43
CA GLY A 48 -2.30 10.80 -9.52
C GLY A 48 -2.23 9.99 -10.81
N GLY A 49 -1.92 8.69 -10.71
CA GLY A 49 -1.68 7.78 -11.84
C GLY A 49 -0.57 6.77 -11.55
N VAL A 50 -0.56 5.65 -12.26
CA VAL A 50 0.48 4.63 -12.12
C VAL A 50 1.66 5.00 -13.01
N HIS A 51 2.80 5.31 -12.40
CA HIS A 51 4.02 5.75 -13.10
C HIS A 51 5.13 4.69 -13.11
N ASP A 52 4.94 3.61 -12.35
CA ASP A 52 5.82 2.46 -12.22
C ASP A 52 4.97 1.20 -11.92
N ASP A 53 5.54 0.02 -12.05
CA ASP A 53 4.84 -1.23 -11.75
C ASP A 53 4.55 -1.35 -10.24
N VAL A 54 3.26 -1.38 -9.90
CA VAL A 54 2.79 -1.46 -8.52
C VAL A 54 2.40 -2.89 -8.16
N THR A 55 2.97 -3.42 -7.08
CA THR A 55 2.65 -4.77 -6.58
C THR A 55 2.44 -4.74 -5.06
N VAL A 56 1.37 -5.38 -4.60
CA VAL A 56 1.03 -5.54 -3.18
C VAL A 56 0.66 -7.00 -2.90
N LEU A 57 1.21 -7.56 -1.83
CA LEU A 57 0.86 -8.87 -1.30
C LEU A 57 0.41 -8.72 0.16
N ALA A 58 -0.79 -9.17 0.46
CA ALA A 58 -1.30 -9.29 1.81
C ALA A 58 -1.47 -10.77 2.18
N VAL A 59 -1.09 -11.11 3.41
CA VAL A 59 -1.16 -12.46 3.96
C VAL A 59 -1.67 -12.33 5.38
N SER A 60 -2.72 -13.08 5.72
CA SER A 60 -3.14 -13.26 7.11
C SER A 60 -2.27 -14.33 7.76
N VAL A 61 -1.82 -14.09 8.98
CA VAL A 61 -1.09 -15.07 9.78
C VAL A 61 -1.96 -15.46 10.96
N GLU A 62 -2.37 -16.72 10.98
CA GLU A 62 -3.08 -17.31 12.12
C GLU A 62 -2.06 -18.10 12.94
N ALA A 63 -1.79 -17.63 14.15
CA ALA A 63 -1.00 -18.39 15.12
C ALA A 63 -1.92 -19.41 15.79
N VAL A 64 -1.57 -20.69 15.67
CA VAL A 64 -2.25 -21.82 16.34
C VAL A 64 -1.93 -21.83 17.82
#